data_AF-C9RI62-F1
#
_entry.id   AF-C9RI62-F1
#
_cell.length_a   1.000
_cell.length_b   1.000
_cell.length_c   1.000
_cell.angle_alpha   90.00
_cell.angle_beta   90.00
_cell.angle_gamma   90.00
#
_symmetry.space_group_name_H-M   'P 1'
#
loop_
_entity.id
_entity.type
_entity.pdbx_description
1 polymer ?
#
loop_
_entity_poly.entity_id
_entity_poly.type
_entity_poly.pdbx_seq_one_letter_code
_entity_poly.pdbx_strand_id
1 'polypeptide(L)'
;MNEEINNLLNVEGVEGVILTSKDGLFIKGNVEKVNEDVVSAIISAIIGGAGELGNVINDNVKYVIIGGDSSKIMLFNCGEKIVGVIGNVLLEDIKDKVLTLFS
;
A
#
# COMPACT_ATOMS: atom_id res chain seq x y z
N MET A 1 -5.70 -6.02 -16.47
CA MET A 1 -5.53 -5.37 -15.16
C MET A 1 -6.76 -5.69 -14.31
N ASN A 2 -6.59 -6.15 -13.07
CA ASN A 2 -7.71 -6.60 -12.22
C ASN A 2 -8.61 -5.44 -11.78
N GLU A 3 -9.92 -5.70 -11.67
CA GLU A 3 -10.96 -4.72 -11.36
C GLU A 3 -10.68 -3.88 -10.10
N GLU A 4 -10.15 -4.51 -9.05
CA GLU A 4 -9.81 -3.84 -7.78
C GLU A 4 -8.75 -2.74 -7.96
N ILE A 5 -7.72 -2.97 -8.79
CA ILE A 5 -6.68 -1.97 -9.04
C ILE A 5 -7.23 -0.82 -9.88
N ASN A 6 -8.04 -1.13 -10.89
CA ASN A 6 -8.70 -0.10 -11.69
C ASN A 6 -9.62 0.77 -10.82
N ASN A 7 -10.31 0.18 -9.84
CA ASN A 7 -11.18 0.92 -8.91
C ASN A 7 -10.40 1.91 -8.04
N LEU A 8 -9.18 1.55 -7.61
CA LEU A 8 -8.31 2.45 -6.88
C LEU A 8 -7.72 3.54 -7.77
N LEU A 9 -7.33 3.21 -9.00
CA LEU A 9 -6.80 4.17 -9.98
C LEU A 9 -7.83 5.21 -10.44
N ASN A 10 -9.12 4.90 -10.32
CA ASN A 10 -10.20 5.84 -10.62
C ASN A 10 -10.45 6.86 -9.48
N VAL A 11 -9.71 6.78 -8.37
CA VAL A 11 -9.79 7.77 -7.29
C VAL A 11 -8.92 8.98 -7.63
N GLU A 12 -9.47 10.17 -7.50
CA GLU A 12 -8.76 11.42 -7.77
C GLU A 12 -7.48 11.52 -6.91
N GLY A 13 -6.37 11.88 -7.56
CA GLY A 13 -5.07 12.00 -6.91
C GLY A 13 -4.30 10.67 -6.76
N VAL A 14 -4.87 9.53 -7.14
CA VAL A 14 -4.12 8.26 -7.21
C VAL A 14 -3.35 8.19 -8.53
N GLU A 15 -2.03 8.03 -8.42
CA GLU A 15 -1.10 7.95 -9.54
C GLU A 15 -0.62 6.51 -9.78
N GLY A 16 -0.53 5.72 -8.71
CA GLY A 16 -0.03 4.36 -8.78
C GLY A 16 -0.57 3.48 -7.66
N VAL A 17 -0.66 2.19 -7.96
CA VAL A 17 -1.06 1.14 -7.04
C VAL A 17 -0.11 -0.03 -7.21
N ILE A 18 0.30 -0.61 -6.09
CA ILE A 18 1.05 -1.86 -6.03
C ILE A 18 0.41 -2.79 -5.01
N LEU A 19 0.27 -4.06 -5.36
CA LEU A 19 -0.17 -5.13 -4.49
C LEU A 19 0.98 -6.12 -4.32
N THR A 20 1.29 -6.37 -3.07
CA THR A 20 2.41 -7.18 -2.61
C THR A 20 1.89 -8.20 -1.60
N SER A 21 2.48 -9.39 -1.55
CA SER A 21 2.26 -10.33 -0.44
C SER A 21 3.11 -9.95 0.77
N LYS A 22 2.75 -10.41 1.96
CA LYS A 22 3.53 -10.13 3.17
C LYS A 22 4.98 -10.58 3.14
N ASP A 23 5.31 -11.59 2.35
CA ASP A 23 6.68 -12.09 2.13
C ASP A 23 7.47 -11.28 1.08
N GLY A 24 6.88 -10.22 0.52
CA GLY A 24 7.56 -9.29 -0.37
C GLY A 24 7.53 -9.68 -1.84
N LEU A 25 6.67 -10.62 -2.24
CA LEU A 25 6.47 -10.93 -3.65
C LEU A 25 5.52 -9.92 -4.30
N PHE A 26 5.87 -9.50 -5.51
CA PHE A 26 4.98 -8.71 -6.34
C PHE A 26 3.79 -9.55 -6.81
N ILE A 27 2.57 -9.02 -6.66
CA ILE A 27 1.36 -9.67 -7.15
C ILE A 27 0.82 -8.96 -8.40
N LYS A 28 0.65 -7.63 -8.32
CA LYS A 28 0.14 -6.80 -9.43
C LYS A 28 0.28 -5.31 -9.10
N GLY A 29 0.34 -4.45 -10.11
CA GLY A 29 0.38 -3.00 -9.94
C GLY A 29 0.42 -2.27 -11.27
N ASN A 30 0.44 -0.94 -11.23
CA ASN A 30 0.67 -0.07 -12.39
C ASN A 30 1.84 0.90 -12.17
N VAL A 31 2.75 0.57 -11.26
CA VAL A 31 3.93 1.38 -10.96
C VAL A 31 4.95 1.26 -12.09
N GLU A 32 5.09 2.33 -12.87
CA GLU A 32 6.07 2.39 -13.96
C GLU A 32 7.47 2.77 -13.45
N LYS A 33 8.50 2.44 -14.24
CA LYS A 33 9.90 2.90 -14.07
C LYS A 33 10.60 2.44 -12.77
N VAL A 34 10.08 1.39 -12.14
CA VAL A 34 10.70 0.75 -10.97
C VAL A 34 10.83 -0.76 -11.19
N ASN A 35 11.69 -1.40 -10.42
CA ASN A 35 11.70 -2.86 -10.34
C ASN A 35 10.66 -3.27 -9.29
N GLU A 36 9.58 -3.92 -9.74
CA GLU A 36 8.42 -4.28 -8.93
C GLU A 36 8.77 -5.25 -7.79
N ASP A 37 9.68 -6.19 -8.02
CA ASP A 37 10.13 -7.15 -7.00
C ASP A 37 10.90 -6.44 -5.89
N VAL A 38 11.79 -5.52 -6.26
CA VAL A 38 12.56 -4.72 -5.29
C VAL A 38 11.64 -3.84 -4.46
N VAL A 39 10.68 -3.15 -5.10
CA VAL A 39 9.72 -2.30 -4.40
C VAL A 39 8.84 -3.14 -3.47
N SER A 40 8.38 -4.31 -3.91
CA SER A 40 7.58 -5.23 -3.10
C SER A 40 8.32 -5.71 -1.85
N ALA A 41 9.61 -6.06 -1.99
CA ALA A 41 10.44 -6.44 -0.86
C ALA A 41 10.60 -5.29 0.16
N ILE A 42 10.80 -4.06 -0.31
CA ILE A 42 10.88 -2.86 0.55
C ILE A 42 9.55 -2.62 1.27
N ILE A 43 8.42 -2.69 0.55
CA ILE A 43 7.08 -2.50 1.12
C ILE A 43 6.81 -3.52 2.23
N SER A 44 7.13 -4.79 1.99
CA SER A 44 7.01 -5.86 3.00
C SER A 44 7.86 -5.55 4.24
N ALA A 45 9.12 -5.14 4.05
CA ALA A 45 10.00 -4.79 5.17
C ALA A 45 9.47 -3.61 6.01
N ILE A 46 8.92 -2.58 5.36
CA ILE A 46 8.35 -1.42 6.06
C ILE A 46 7.15 -1.82 6.91
N ILE A 47 6.20 -2.57 6.35
CA ILE A 47 5.00 -3.01 7.08
C ILE A 47 5.37 -4.03 8.17
N GLY A 48 6.28 -4.95 7.90
CA GLY A 48 6.79 -5.90 8.89
C GLY A 48 7.43 -5.18 10.08
N GLY A 49 8.35 -4.25 9.81
CA GLY A 49 8.99 -3.44 10.86
C GLY A 49 8.01 -2.57 11.63
N ALA A 50 7.02 -1.97 10.95
CA ALA A 50 5.96 -1.22 11.61
C ALA A 50 5.09 -2.13 12.50
N GLY A 51 4.80 -3.36 12.05
CA GLY A 51 4.09 -4.36 12.84
C GLY A 51 4.82 -4.71 14.15
N GLU A 52 6.13 -4.88 14.10
CA GLU A 52 6.95 -5.09 15.32
C GLU A 52 6.88 -3.90 16.28
N LEU A 53 6.89 -2.67 15.76
CA LEU A 53 6.68 -1.47 16.59
C LEU A 53 5.25 -1.39 17.16
N GLY A 54 4.25 -1.84 16.41
CA GLY A 54 2.87 -1.98 16.88
C GLY A 54 2.77 -2.90 18.10
N ASN A 55 3.48 -4.03 18.07
CA ASN A 55 3.53 -4.97 19.20
C ASN A 55 4.06 -4.30 20.48
N VAL A 56 5.02 -3.36 20.37
CA VAL A 56 5.55 -2.61 21.53
C VAL A 56 4.47 -1.77 22.22
N ILE A 57 3.51 -1.25 21.46
CA ILE A 57 2.40 -0.42 21.97
C ILE A 57 1.11 -1.21 22.18
N ASN A 58 1.15 -2.55 22.05
CA ASN A 58 -0.03 -3.44 22.07
C ASN A 58 -1.13 -3.01 21.07
N ASP A 59 -0.73 -2.58 19.87
CA ASP A 59 -1.66 -2.18 18.81
C ASP A 59 -1.26 -2.77 17.45
N ASN A 60 -2.24 -2.84 16.54
CA ASN A 60 -2.05 -3.36 15.20
C ASN A 60 -1.86 -2.23 14.19
N VAL A 61 -0.72 -2.22 13.51
CA VAL A 61 -0.50 -1.27 12.41
C VAL A 61 -1.41 -1.59 11.24
N LYS A 62 -2.37 -0.69 11.01
CA LYS A 62 -3.31 -0.76 9.89
C LYS A 62 -2.71 -0.22 8.59
N TYR A 63 -1.94 0.85 8.69
CA TYR A 63 -1.29 1.49 7.55
C TYR A 63 -0.07 2.29 7.96
N VAL A 64 0.80 2.55 6.99
CA VAL A 64 1.96 3.44 7.09
C VAL A 64 1.84 4.50 5.99
N ILE A 65 2.17 5.76 6.31
CA ILE A 65 2.21 6.85 5.34
C ILE A 65 3.64 7.39 5.25
N ILE A 66 4.16 7.46 4.04
CA ILE A 66 5.46 8.05 3.73
C ILE A 66 5.20 9.31 2.91
N GLY A 67 5.55 10.46 3.49
CA GLY A 67 5.42 11.76 2.81
C GLY A 67 6.61 12.03 1.90
N GLY A 68 6.33 12.43 0.66
CA GLY A 68 7.27 13.13 -0.20
C GLY A 68 6.82 14.58 -0.43
N ASP A 69 7.65 15.36 -1.14
CA ASP A 69 7.37 16.78 -1.38
C ASP A 69 6.12 17.01 -2.25
N SER A 70 5.87 16.11 -3.21
CA SER A 70 4.76 16.24 -4.17
C SER A 70 3.71 15.13 -4.09
N SER A 71 4.10 13.95 -3.62
CA SER A 71 3.24 12.77 -3.54
C SER A 71 3.52 12.02 -2.22
N LYS A 72 2.57 11.19 -1.82
CA LYS A 72 2.68 10.32 -0.64
C LYS A 72 2.49 8.87 -1.05
N ILE A 73 3.10 8.00 -0.26
CA ILE A 73 2.95 6.55 -0.39
C ILE A 73 2.21 6.07 0.84
N MET A 74 1.06 5.44 0.64
CA MET A 74 0.26 4.83 1.70
C MET A 74 0.33 3.32 1.56
N LEU A 75 0.79 2.63 2.59
CA LEU A 75 0.90 1.18 2.63
C LEU A 75 -0.16 0.64 3.61
N PHE A 76 -1.09 -0.17 3.13
CA PHE A 76 -2.16 -0.74 3.92
C PHE A 76 -1.90 -2.22 4.19
N ASN A 77 -1.99 -2.63 5.46
CA ASN A 77 -1.86 -4.02 5.88
C ASN A 77 -3.22 -4.71 5.78
N CYS A 78 -3.39 -5.56 4.76
CA CYS A 78 -4.65 -6.20 4.38
C CYS A 78 -4.58 -7.72 4.59
N GLY A 79 -4.22 -8.17 5.79
CA GLY A 79 -4.07 -9.60 6.06
C GLY A 79 -2.86 -10.18 5.35
N GLU A 80 -3.01 -11.11 4.43
CA GLU A 80 -1.89 -11.75 3.71
C GLU A 80 -1.25 -10.85 2.64
N LYS A 81 -1.86 -9.70 2.37
CA LYS A 81 -1.46 -8.76 1.33
C LYS A 81 -1.17 -7.38 1.90
N ILE A 82 -0.40 -6.62 1.14
CA ILE A 82 -0.11 -5.21 1.38
C ILE A 82 -0.49 -4.45 0.11
N VAL A 83 -1.29 -3.40 0.28
CA VAL A 83 -1.66 -2.48 -0.81
C VAL A 83 -0.87 -1.19 -0.65
N GLY A 84 -0.01 -0.87 -1.61
CA GLY A 84 0.62 0.43 -1.74
C GLY A 84 -0.18 1.32 -2.67
N VAL A 85 -0.54 2.52 -2.22
CA VAL A 85 -1.15 3.58 -3.03
C VAL A 85 -0.20 4.76 -3.09
N ILE A 86 0.07 5.25 -4.29
CA ILE A 86 0.99 6.36 -4.57
C ILE A 86 0.19 7.48 -5.19
N GLY A 87 0.38 8.70 -4.69
CA GLY A 87 -0.16 9.91 -5.28
C GLY A 87 -0.50 10.97 -4.26
N ASN A 88 -1.17 12.03 -4.69
CA ASN A 88 -1.65 13.10 -3.83
C ASN A 88 -3.12 12.91 -3.43
N VAL A 89 -3.41 11.82 -2.71
CA VAL A 89 -4.76 11.44 -2.26
C VAL A 89 -4.88 11.52 -0.74
N LEU A 90 -5.98 12.01 -0.17
CA LEU A 90 -6.15 12.00 1.29
C LEU A 90 -6.42 10.58 1.80
N LEU A 91 -5.97 10.28 3.03
CA LEU A 91 -6.17 8.97 3.63
C LEU A 91 -7.68 8.65 3.73
N GLU A 92 -8.47 9.64 4.09
CA GLU A 92 -9.92 9.53 4.30
C GLU A 92 -10.65 9.10 3.03
N ASP A 93 -10.17 9.52 1.85
CA ASP A 93 -10.78 9.22 0.56
C ASP A 93 -10.49 7.79 0.07
N ILE A 94 -9.40 7.18 0.55
CA ILE A 94 -8.87 5.93 0.00
C ILE A 94 -8.92 4.76 0.99
N LYS A 95 -8.80 5.01 2.30
CA LYS A 95 -8.65 3.97 3.33
C LYS A 95 -9.79 2.96 3.30
N ASP A 96 -11.04 3.43 3.32
CA ASP A 96 -12.19 2.54 3.39
C ASP A 96 -12.36 1.74 2.08
N LYS A 97 -12.01 2.33 0.93
CA LYS A 97 -11.99 1.62 -0.36
C LYS A 97 -10.96 0.49 -0.37
N VAL A 98 -9.73 0.77 0.05
CA VAL A 98 -8.66 -0.24 0.10
C VAL A 98 -9.04 -1.37 1.03
N LEU A 99 -9.48 -1.05 2.25
CA LEU A 99 -9.87 -2.08 3.21
C LEU A 99 -11.09 -2.87 2.72
N THR A 100 -12.08 -2.26 2.07
CA THR A 100 -13.23 -3.02 1.54
C THR A 100 -12.85 -3.97 0.39
N LEU A 101 -11.93 -3.54 -0.48
CA LEU A 101 -11.54 -4.32 -1.66
C LEU A 101 -10.56 -5.47 -1.35
N PHE A 102 -9.81 -5.36 -0.26
CA PHE A 102 -8.67 -6.26 0.00
C PHE A 102 -8.64 -6.90 1.39
N SER A 103 -9.63 -6.64 2.26
CA SER A 103 -9.76 -7.34 3.56
C SER A 103 -10.29 -8.77 3.42
#